data_AF-A0A7W8LGT9-F1
#
_entry.id   AF-A0A7W8LGT9-F1
#
_cell.length_a   1.000
_cell.length_b   1.000
_cell.length_c   1.000
_cell.angle_alpha   90.00
_cell.angle_beta   90.00
_cell.angle_gamma   90.00
#
_symmetry.space_group_name_H-M   'P 1'
#
loop_
_entity.id
_entity.type
_entity.pdbx_description
1 polymer ?
#
loop_
_entity_poly.entity_id
_entity_poly.type
_entity_poly.pdbx_seq_one_letter_code
_entity_poly.pdbx_strand_id
1 'polypeptide(L)'
;MNGASVWQAELGGMWVMAPEWVLSGAYMYMKGNQVVDNNHAHQLTGTLKYFLSKRTSVCVAAVYQRTNQGANAQINDVMVASSGPSQLIGRVGLQTRF
;
A
#
# COMPACT_ATOMS: atom_id res chain seq x y z
N MET A 1 -8.23 2.45 -28.91
CA MET A 1 -7.45 2.26 -27.68
C MET A 1 -6.64 3.53 -27.43
N ASN A 2 -6.86 4.23 -26.33
CA ASN A 2 -6.32 5.58 -26.12
C ASN A 2 -4.81 5.63 -25.81
N GLY A 3 -4.06 4.52 -25.91
CA GLY A 3 -2.60 4.52 -25.69
C GLY A 3 -2.15 4.83 -24.26
N ALA A 4 -3.07 4.95 -23.30
CA ALA A 4 -2.76 5.15 -21.88
C ALA A 4 -2.03 3.92 -21.32
N SER A 5 -0.86 4.15 -20.72
CA SER A 5 -0.11 3.12 -20.02
C SER A 5 0.49 3.67 -18.72
N VAL A 6 0.55 2.81 -17.72
CA VAL A 6 1.20 3.06 -16.44
C VAL A 6 2.21 1.94 -16.24
N TRP A 7 3.45 2.28 -15.94
CA TRP A 7 4.42 1.29 -15.47
C TRP A 7 4.56 1.39 -13.96
N GLN A 8 4.79 0.25 -13.33
CA GLN A 8 4.93 0.11 -11.89
C GLN A 8 6.21 -0.63 -11.57
N ALA A 9 6.91 -0.17 -10.54
CA ALA A 9 7.98 -0.90 -9.89
C ALA A 9 7.69 -0.99 -8.40
N GLU A 10 7.97 -2.15 -7.80
CA GLU A 10 7.79 -2.41 -6.38
C GLU A 10 9.08 -2.96 -5.78
N LEU A 11 9.40 -2.50 -4.57
CA LEU A 11 10.44 -3.07 -3.74
C LEU A 11 9.88 -3.29 -2.34
N GLY A 12 9.99 -4.52 -1.84
CA GLY A 12 9.47 -4.89 -0.54
C GLY A 12 10.41 -5.79 0.25
N GLY A 13 10.14 -5.85 1.56
CA GLY A 13 10.91 -6.65 2.49
C GLY A 13 10.06 -7.08 3.69
N MET A 14 10.52 -8.15 4.34
CA MET A 14 9.93 -8.68 5.55
C MET A 14 11.04 -9.01 6.55
N TRP A 15 10.80 -8.67 7.81
CA TRP A 15 11.69 -8.95 8.92
C TRP A 15 10.94 -9.65 10.05
N VAL A 16 11.44 -10.82 10.43
CA VAL A 16 11.01 -11.55 11.62
C VAL A 16 11.84 -11.05 12.79
N MET A 17 11.25 -10.17 13.61
CA MET A 17 11.93 -9.56 14.75
C MET A 17 12.02 -10.52 15.93
N ALA A 18 10.98 -11.35 16.10
CA ALA A 18 10.86 -12.39 17.10
C ALA A 18 9.89 -13.48 16.57
N PRO A 19 9.80 -14.68 17.18
CA PRO A 19 8.86 -15.72 16.76
C PRO A 19 7.41 -15.24 16.64
N GLU A 20 7.04 -14.27 17.47
CA GLU A 20 5.71 -13.68 17.53
C GLU A 20 5.58 -12.34 16.78
N TRP A 21 6.66 -11.75 16.26
CA TRP A 21 6.65 -10.43 15.61
C TRP A 21 7.18 -10.46 14.19
N VAL A 22 6.35 -10.02 13.23
CA VAL A 22 6.73 -9.84 11.83
C VAL A 22 6.42 -8.43 11.38
N LEU A 23 7.45 -7.73 10.92
CA LEU A 23 7.34 -6.45 10.25
C LEU A 23 7.53 -6.66 8.74
N SER A 24 6.69 -6.04 7.93
CA SER A 24 6.86 -6.03 6.48
C SER A 24 6.54 -4.66 5.92
N GLY A 25 7.16 -4.33 4.81
CA GLY A 25 6.87 -3.10 4.10
C GLY A 25 7.20 -3.21 2.63
N ALA A 26 6.55 -2.37 1.83
CA ALA A 26 6.80 -2.26 0.41
C ALA A 26 6.68 -0.80 -0.02
N TYR A 27 7.53 -0.42 -0.96
CA TYR A 27 7.46 0.84 -1.67
C TYR A 27 7.18 0.56 -3.14
N MET A 28 6.18 1.26 -3.66
CA MET A 28 5.71 1.12 -5.01
C MET A 28 5.73 2.47 -5.70
N TYR A 29 6.35 2.52 -6.87
CA TYR A 29 6.37 3.67 -7.73
C TYR A 29 5.58 3.38 -9.00
N MET A 30 4.64 4.26 -9.31
CA MET A 30 3.82 4.20 -10.51
C MET A 30 4.07 5.45 -11.34
N LYS A 31 4.27 5.27 -12.63
CA LYS A 31 4.43 6.37 -13.58
C LYS A 31 3.57 6.13 -14.80
N GLY A 32 2.66 7.07 -15.02
CA GLY A 32 1.87 7.21 -16.21
C GLY A 32 2.68 7.75 -17.38
N ASN A 33 2.25 7.41 -18.60
CA ASN A 33 2.77 8.00 -19.83
C ASN A 33 2.13 9.37 -20.14
N GLN A 34 2.51 10.00 -21.25
CA GLN A 34 1.99 11.33 -21.65
C GLN A 34 0.46 11.40 -21.78
N VAL A 35 -0.22 10.28 -22.05
CA VAL A 35 -1.68 10.24 -22.19
C VAL A 35 -2.39 10.36 -20.83
N VAL A 36 -1.71 10.02 -19.74
CA VAL A 36 -2.19 10.16 -18.36
C VAL A 36 -1.40 11.25 -17.62
N ASP A 37 -1.09 12.33 -18.34
CA ASP A 37 -0.43 13.56 -17.83
C ASP A 37 0.93 13.35 -17.16
N ASN A 38 1.63 12.27 -17.50
CA ASN A 38 2.82 11.82 -16.76
C ASN A 38 2.57 11.82 -15.25
N ASN A 39 1.40 11.37 -14.81
CA ASN A 39 1.11 11.25 -13.38
C ASN A 39 2.11 10.28 -12.72
N HIS A 40 2.63 10.67 -11.56
CA HIS A 40 3.53 9.84 -10.77
C HIS A 40 2.93 9.65 -9.39
N ALA A 41 2.90 8.41 -8.94
CA ALA A 41 2.40 8.04 -7.63
C ALA A 41 3.44 7.23 -6.86
N HIS A 42 3.63 7.60 -5.61
CA HIS A 42 4.47 6.90 -4.65
C HIS A 42 3.55 6.29 -3.60
N GLN A 43 3.56 4.97 -3.45
CA GLN A 43 2.82 4.27 -2.43
C GLN A 43 3.78 3.56 -1.49
N LEU A 44 3.56 3.74 -0.19
CA LEU A 44 4.28 3.07 0.88
C LEU A 44 3.27 2.23 1.66
N THR A 45 3.57 0.95 1.80
CA THR A 45 2.81 0.01 2.60
C THR A 45 3.67 -0.46 3.76
N GLY A 46 3.11 -0.46 4.96
CA GLY A 46 3.73 -1.05 6.15
C GLY A 46 2.73 -1.94 6.86
N THR A 47 3.17 -3.12 7.30
CA THR A 47 2.36 -4.05 8.09
C THR A 47 3.17 -4.59 9.26
N LEU A 48 2.57 -4.53 10.45
CA LEU A 48 3.07 -5.17 11.66
C LEU A 48 2.11 -6.29 12.06
N LYS A 49 2.64 -7.48 12.27
CA LYS A 49 1.87 -8.65 12.69
C LYS A 49 2.41 -9.21 14.00
N TYR A 50 1.48 -9.52 14.89
CA TYR A 50 1.73 -10.16 16.18
C TYR A 50 1.00 -11.50 16.26
N PHE A 51 1.71 -12.57 16.61
CA PHE A 51 1.10 -13.90 16.81
C PHE A 51 0.71 -14.09 18.28
N LEU A 52 -0.60 -14.11 18.55
CA LEU A 52 -1.15 -14.44 19.87
C LEU A 52 -0.98 -15.94 20.17
N SER A 53 -1.03 -16.78 19.12
CA SER A 53 -0.81 -18.22 19.20
C SER A 53 -0.38 -18.77 17.83
N LYS A 54 -0.12 -20.08 17.74
CA LYS A 54 0.11 -20.77 16.44
C LYS A 54 -1.06 -20.63 15.47
N ARG A 55 -2.26 -20.33 15.97
CA ARG A 55 -3.51 -20.26 15.20
C ARG A 55 -4.06 -18.85 15.05
N THR A 56 -3.70 -17.93 15.95
CA THR A 56 -4.29 -16.58 16.04
C THR A 56 -3.22 -15.51 15.92
N SER A 57 -3.48 -14.49 15.09
CA SER A 57 -2.63 -13.32 14.94
C SER A 57 -3.44 -12.03 14.84
N VAL A 58 -2.85 -10.93 15.29
CA VAL A 58 -3.32 -9.56 15.10
C VAL A 58 -2.42 -8.89 14.08
N CYS A 59 -2.98 -8.12 13.16
CA CYS A 59 -2.21 -7.31 12.22
C CYS A 59 -2.68 -5.85 12.22
N VAL A 60 -1.73 -4.95 12.06
CA VAL A 60 -1.95 -3.54 11.79
C VAL A 60 -1.24 -3.22 10.48
N ALA A 61 -1.94 -2.63 9.54
CA ALA A 61 -1.38 -2.22 8.25
C ALA A 61 -1.71 -0.75 7.98
N ALA A 62 -0.79 -0.07 7.31
CA ALA A 62 -0.99 1.27 6.81
C ALA A 62 -0.53 1.35 5.36
N VAL A 63 -1.30 2.05 4.54
CA VAL A 63 -0.94 2.37 3.16
C VAL A 63 -1.01 3.88 3.00
N TYR A 64 0.10 4.48 2.62
CA TYR A 64 0.20 5.89 2.29
C TYR A 64 0.51 6.05 0.81
N GLN A 65 -0.29 6.82 0.09
CA GLN A 65 -0.05 7.15 -1.30
C GLN A 65 0.06 8.65 -1.48
N ARG A 66 1.02 9.08 -2.28
CA ARG A 66 1.18 10.46 -2.72
C ARG A 66 1.33 10.54 -4.24
N THR A 67 0.49 11.34 -4.87
CA THR A 67 0.52 11.67 -6.30
C THR A 67 1.12 13.06 -6.54
N ASN A 68 1.40 13.42 -7.79
CA ASN A 68 1.82 14.78 -8.16
C ASN A 68 0.63 15.77 -8.15
N GLN A 69 0.93 17.09 -8.22
CA GLN A 69 -0.10 18.12 -8.32
C GLN A 69 -1.01 17.87 -9.54
N GLY A 70 -2.32 17.94 -9.33
CA GLY A 70 -3.33 17.74 -10.38
C GLY A 70 -3.87 16.31 -10.48
N ALA A 71 -3.28 15.35 -9.77
CA ALA A 71 -3.78 13.97 -9.72
C ALA A 71 -4.25 13.59 -8.31
N ASN A 72 -5.38 12.89 -8.22
CA ASN A 72 -5.93 12.39 -6.96
C ASN A 72 -5.25 11.07 -6.58
N ALA A 73 -4.91 10.94 -5.29
CA ALA A 73 -4.44 9.65 -4.77
C ALA A 73 -5.63 8.68 -4.65
N GLN A 74 -5.52 7.51 -5.28
CA GLN A 74 -6.49 6.42 -5.17
C GLN A 74 -5.73 5.14 -4.88
N ILE A 75 -5.79 4.69 -3.63
CA ILE A 75 -5.28 3.37 -3.25
C ILE A 75 -6.35 2.36 -3.70
N ASN A 76 -5.94 1.38 -4.52
CA ASN A 76 -6.84 0.42 -5.19
C ASN A 76 -7.79 -0.36 -4.25
N ASP A 77 -7.46 -0.43 -2.96
CA ASP A 77 -8.21 -1.16 -1.93
C ASP A 77 -9.35 -0.34 -1.30
N VAL A 78 -9.67 0.85 -1.83
CA VAL A 78 -10.75 1.73 -1.35
C VAL A 78 -11.57 2.28 -2.51
N MET A 79 -12.89 2.34 -2.31
CA MET A 79 -13.85 2.81 -3.32
C MET A 79 -13.83 4.33 -3.59
N VAL A 80 -13.07 5.11 -2.81
CA VAL A 80 -13.06 6.57 -2.90
C VAL A 80 -11.63 7.07 -3.01
N ALA A 81 -11.37 7.85 -4.06
CA ALA A 81 -10.12 8.59 -4.23
C ALA A 81 -10.09 9.80 -3.30
N SER A 82 -8.92 10.15 -2.79
CA SER A 82 -8.70 11.35 -1.98
C SER A 82 -9.03 12.60 -2.80
N SER A 83 -9.56 13.63 -2.15
CA SER A 83 -9.79 14.96 -2.74
C SER A 83 -8.50 15.74 -2.99
N GLY A 84 -7.35 15.17 -2.64
CA GLY A 84 -6.04 15.77 -2.85
C GLY A 84 -4.96 14.75 -3.21
N PRO A 85 -3.70 15.21 -3.30
CA PRO A 85 -2.60 14.40 -3.81
C PRO A 85 -2.07 13.39 -2.78
N SER A 86 -2.68 13.26 -1.61
CA SER A 86 -2.25 12.34 -0.54
C SER A 86 -3.44 11.55 0.01
N GLN A 87 -3.25 10.25 0.21
CA GLN A 87 -4.22 9.37 0.86
C GLN A 87 -3.50 8.48 1.88
N LEU A 88 -4.05 8.36 3.08
CA LEU A 88 -3.57 7.46 4.13
C LEU A 88 -4.72 6.56 4.57
N ILE A 89 -4.47 5.26 4.61
CA ILE A 89 -5.41 4.26 5.11
C ILE A 89 -4.73 3.45 6.20
N GLY A 90 -5.42 3.26 7.31
CA GLY A 90 -5.07 2.28 8.34
C GLY A 90 -6.04 1.11 8.35
N ARG A 91 -5.53 -0.10 8.62
CA ARG A 91 -6.31 -1.32 8.81
C ARG A 91 -5.81 -2.03 10.06
N VAL A 92 -6.73 -2.54 10.86
CA VAL A 92 -6.45 -3.47 11.96
C VAL A 92 -7.26 -4.73 11.72
N GLY A 93 -6.65 -5.90 11.90
CA GLY A 93 -7.27 -7.20 11.63
C GLY A 93 -6.88 -8.26 12.65
N LEU A 94 -7.77 -9.24 12.82
CA LEU A 94 -7.52 -10.47 13.57
C LEU A 94 -7.68 -11.65 12.60
N GLN A 95 -6.72 -12.56 12.58
CA GLN A 95 -6.78 -13.79 11.79
C GLN A 95 -6.67 -15.00 12.71
N THR A 96 -7.67 -15.88 12.67
CA THR A 96 -7.66 -17.18 13.36
C THR A 96 -7.79 -18.31 12.33
N ARG A 97 -6.96 -19.35 12.46
CA ARG A 97 -7.02 -20.59 11.66
C ARG A 97 -7.51 -21.74 12.55
N PHE A 98 -8.48 -22.52 12.08
CA PHE A 98 -9.09 -23.62 12.85
C PHE A 98 -8.46 -24.96 12.47
#